data_AF-A0A9J5ZFA0-F1
#
_entry.id   AF-A0A9J5ZFA0-F1
#
_cell.length_a   1.000
_cell.length_b   1.000
_cell.length_c   1.000
_cell.angle_alpha   90.00
_cell.angle_beta   90.00
_cell.angle_gamma   90.00
#
_symmetry.space_group_name_H-M   'P 1'
#
loop_
_entity.id
_entity.type
_entity.pdbx_description
1 polymer ?
#
loop_
_entity_poly.entity_id
_entity_poly.type
_entity_poly.pdbx_seq_one_letter_code
_entity_poly.pdbx_strand_id
1 'polypeptide(L)'
;MTYSVKIQNVRVSKFLGTLDVQLRNKEKQGYNLVKWEEVTMSKAQGGLGIKKLSTQNTSLQKWLWRFCCEDMALWRRFIAEKYGLQSNWITEEVNGTQEKVA
;
A
#
# COMPACT_ATOMS: atom_id res chain seq x y z
N MET A 1 -51.96 6.82 8.23
CA MET A 1 -50.59 7.19 7.81
C MET A 1 -49.66 7.16 9.03
N THR A 2 -49.02 6.02 9.37
CA THR A 2 -47.85 5.96 10.30
C THR A 2 -47.31 4.52 10.47
N TYR A 3 -47.13 3.75 9.38
CA TYR A 3 -46.44 2.45 9.45
C TYR A 3 -45.01 2.47 8.87
N SER A 4 -44.61 3.55 8.18
CA SER A 4 -43.39 3.54 7.36
C SER A 4 -42.10 4.07 8.01
N VAL A 5 -42.13 4.60 9.24
CA VAL A 5 -40.92 5.23 9.86
C VAL A 5 -40.22 4.33 10.89
N LYS A 6 -40.86 3.24 11.35
CA LYS A 6 -40.27 2.36 12.38
C LYS A 6 -39.37 1.24 11.82
N ILE A 7 -39.62 0.79 10.59
CA ILE A 7 -38.91 -0.37 10.00
C ILE A 7 -37.48 -0.01 9.55
N GLN A 8 -37.23 1.25 9.17
CA GLN A 8 -35.88 1.71 8.83
C GLN A 8 -35.00 1.90 10.08
N ASN A 9 -35.55 2.43 11.18
CA ASN A 9 -34.78 2.68 12.41
C ASN A 9 -34.27 1.40 13.09
N VAL A 10 -35.07 0.32 13.08
CA VAL A 10 -34.63 -0.98 13.64
C VAL A 10 -33.53 -1.61 12.78
N ARG A 11 -33.64 -1.50 11.45
CA ARG A 11 -32.66 -2.07 10.52
C ARG A 11 -31.34 -1.29 10.53
N VAL A 12 -31.40 0.04 10.67
CA VAL A 12 -30.23 0.91 10.85
C VAL A 12 -29.55 0.65 12.19
N SER A 13 -30.29 0.51 13.29
CA SER A 13 -29.73 0.17 14.62
C SER A 13 -29.04 -1.20 14.62
N LYS A 14 -29.65 -2.21 13.99
CA LYS A 14 -29.04 -3.55 13.87
C LYS A 14 -27.81 -3.56 12.96
N PHE A 15 -27.81 -2.75 11.90
CA PHE A 15 -26.67 -2.59 11.00
C PHE A 15 -25.51 -1.85 11.67
N LEU A 16 -25.78 -0.74 12.37
CA LEU A 16 -24.79 0.01 13.14
C LEU A 16 -24.21 -0.83 14.29
N GLY A 17 -25.03 -1.61 15.00
CA GLY A 17 -24.55 -2.50 16.05
C GLY A 17 -23.68 -3.65 15.52
N THR A 18 -23.98 -4.18 14.32
CA THR A 18 -23.14 -5.20 13.68
C THR A 18 -21.81 -4.61 13.22
N LEU A 19 -21.82 -3.37 12.71
CA LEU A 19 -20.62 -2.65 12.30
C LEU A 19 -19.72 -2.32 13.51
N ASP A 20 -20.28 -1.89 14.65
CA ASP A 20 -19.54 -1.62 15.89
C ASP A 20 -18.88 -2.90 16.46
N VAL A 21 -19.60 -4.03 16.43
CA VAL A 21 -19.06 -5.34 16.83
C VAL A 21 -17.95 -5.81 15.88
N GLN A 22 -18.06 -5.54 14.58
CA GLN A 22 -17.02 -5.86 13.59
C GLN A 22 -15.79 -4.95 13.72
N LEU A 23 -15.98 -3.65 13.98
CA LEU A 23 -14.89 -2.70 14.25
C LEU A 23 -14.15 -3.09 15.54
N ARG A 24 -14.89 -3.40 16.61
CA ARG A 24 -14.32 -3.88 17.89
C ARG A 24 -13.56 -5.20 17.75
N ASN A 25 -14.02 -6.13 16.89
CA ASN A 25 -13.29 -7.37 16.61
C ASN A 25 -12.02 -7.14 15.77
N LYS A 26 -12.00 -6.12 14.90
CA LYS A 26 -10.80 -5.73 14.15
C LYS A 26 -9.71 -5.15 15.07
N GLU A 27 -10.09 -4.39 16.10
CA GLU A 27 -9.14 -3.86 17.09
C GLU A 27 -8.53 -4.96 17.99
N LYS A 28 -9.20 -6.10 18.14
CA LYS A 28 -8.69 -7.27 18.88
C LYS A 28 -7.68 -8.11 18.12
N GLN A 29 -7.50 -7.89 16.82
CA GLN A 29 -6.37 -8.44 16.09
C GLN A 29 -5.13 -7.61 16.43
N GLY A 30 -4.59 -7.85 17.62
CA GLY A 30 -3.38 -7.19 18.10
C GLY A 30 -2.23 -7.47 17.14
N TYR A 31 -1.78 -6.44 16.43
CA TYR A 31 -0.51 -6.51 15.72
C TYR A 31 0.58 -6.76 16.77
N ASN A 32 1.34 -7.85 16.62
CA ASN A 32 2.52 -8.06 17.44
C ASN A 32 3.49 -6.91 17.14
N LEU A 33 3.67 -6.02 18.13
CA LEU A 33 4.60 -4.92 18.01
C LEU A 33 6.01 -5.49 18.03
N VAL A 34 6.56 -5.66 16.84
CA VAL A 34 7.95 -6.07 16.66
C VAL A 34 8.84 -4.91 17.11
N LYS A 35 9.76 -5.18 18.04
CA LYS A 35 10.82 -4.25 18.39
C LYS A 35 11.81 -4.17 17.23
N TRP A 36 11.58 -3.23 16.33
CA TRP A 36 12.37 -3.07 15.12
C TRP A 36 13.85 -2.87 15.40
N GLU A 37 14.22 -2.22 16.51
CA GLU A 37 15.63 -2.04 16.88
C GLU A 37 16.37 -3.36 17.03
N GLU A 38 15.77 -4.33 17.74
CA GLU A 38 16.33 -5.66 17.98
C GLU A 38 16.37 -6.52 16.71
N VAL A 39 15.33 -6.42 15.86
CA VAL A 39 15.28 -7.12 14.58
C VAL A 39 16.32 -6.60 13.59
N THR A 40 16.64 -5.30 13.68
CA THR A 40 17.60 -4.65 12.79
C THR A 40 19.05 -4.80 13.26
N MET A 41 19.27 -5.23 14.50
CA MET A 41 20.61 -5.51 15.02
C MET A 41 21.31 -6.61 14.24
N SER A 42 22.64 -6.50 14.14
CA SER A 42 23.44 -7.49 13.42
C SER A 42 23.34 -8.88 14.06
N LYS A 43 23.44 -9.94 13.25
CA LYS A 43 23.44 -11.32 13.75
C LYS A 43 24.55 -11.58 14.78
N ALA A 44 25.69 -10.88 14.64
CA ALA A 44 26.81 -10.97 15.58
C ALA A 44 26.48 -10.42 16.99
N GLN A 45 25.48 -9.54 17.09
CA GLN A 45 25.01 -8.94 18.35
C GLN A 45 23.71 -9.58 18.85
N GLY A 46 23.30 -10.73 18.28
CA GLY A 46 22.09 -11.45 18.68
C GLY A 46 20.78 -11.00 18.03
N GLY A 47 20.82 -10.08 17.05
CA GLY A 47 19.65 -9.65 16.28
C GLY A 47 19.38 -10.50 15.03
N LEU A 48 18.26 -10.24 14.33
CA LEU A 48 17.92 -10.96 13.10
C LEU A 48 18.81 -10.58 11.90
N GLY A 49 19.55 -9.46 11.98
CA GLY A 49 20.38 -8.94 10.90
C GLY A 49 19.58 -8.37 9.73
N ILE A 50 18.31 -8.00 9.95
CA ILE A 50 17.51 -7.33 8.93
C ILE A 50 18.07 -5.92 8.75
N LYS A 51 18.30 -5.49 7.50
CA LYS A 51 18.89 -4.17 7.26
C LYS A 51 17.88 -3.07 7.59
N LYS A 52 18.38 -1.96 8.14
CA LYS A 52 17.55 -0.81 8.48
C LYS A 52 16.96 -0.19 7.22
N LEU A 53 15.68 -0.44 6.98
CA LEU A 53 14.97 0.08 5.82
C LEU A 53 15.04 1.60 5.75
N SER A 54 15.01 2.32 6.88
CA SER A 54 15.13 3.78 6.86
C SER A 54 16.44 4.26 6.23
N THR A 55 17.56 3.60 6.53
CA THR A 55 18.89 3.94 5.98
C THR A 55 18.96 3.59 4.49
N GLN A 56 18.42 2.43 4.10
CA GLN A 56 18.37 2.04 2.69
C GLN A 56 17.43 2.95 1.89
N ASN A 57 16.30 3.35 2.48
CA ASN A 57 15.33 4.24 1.87
C ASN A 57 15.96 5.61 1.56
N THR A 58 16.78 6.18 2.44
CA THR A 58 17.51 7.43 2.15
C THR A 58 18.46 7.28 0.95
N SER A 59 19.18 6.17 0.85
CA SER A 59 20.08 5.93 -0.28
C SER A 59 19.31 5.71 -1.59
N LEU A 60 18.20 4.96 -1.53
CA LEU A 60 17.34 4.70 -2.67
C LEU A 60 16.62 5.97 -3.14
N GLN A 61 16.18 6.81 -2.22
CA GLN A 61 15.60 8.12 -2.55
C GLN A 61 16.60 9.02 -3.25
N LYS A 62 17.85 9.10 -2.77
CA LYS A 62 18.92 9.84 -3.45
C LYS A 62 19.19 9.28 -4.84
N TRP A 63 19.24 7.96 -4.97
CA TRP A 63 19.43 7.30 -6.26
C TRP A 63 18.27 7.58 -7.23
N LEU A 64 17.04 7.50 -6.75
CA LEU A 64 15.83 7.78 -7.54
C LEU A 64 15.76 9.25 -7.95
N TRP A 65 16.12 10.17 -7.06
CA TRP A 65 16.23 11.60 -7.39
C TRP A 65 17.23 11.82 -8.52
N ARG A 66 18.42 11.21 -8.46
CA ARG A 66 19.40 11.28 -9.56
C ARG A 66 18.86 10.66 -10.84
N PHE A 67 18.14 9.55 -10.74
CA PHE A 67 17.51 8.91 -11.88
C PHE A 67 16.48 9.83 -12.55
N CYS A 68 15.70 10.60 -11.79
CA CYS A 68 14.70 11.54 -12.32
C CYS A 68 15.29 12.88 -12.78
N CYS A 69 16.42 13.32 -12.22
CA CYS A 69 17.03 14.61 -12.58
C CYS A 69 18.12 14.51 -13.66
N GLU A 70 18.87 13.41 -13.73
CA GLU A 70 19.97 13.23 -14.70
C GLU A 70 19.49 12.55 -15.99
N ASP A 71 18.56 13.20 -16.71
CA ASP A 71 17.91 12.64 -17.91
C ASP A 71 18.87 12.31 -19.06
N MET A 72 20.00 13.05 -19.15
CA MET A 72 20.99 12.89 -20.20
C MET A 72 22.13 11.92 -19.84
N ALA A 73 22.16 11.37 -18.64
CA ALA A 73 23.25 10.50 -18.23
C ALA A 73 23.17 9.12 -18.93
N LEU A 74 24.30 8.65 -19.46
CA LEU A 74 24.38 7.37 -20.17
C LEU A 74 23.94 6.17 -19.31
N TRP A 75 24.27 6.19 -18.02
CA TRP A 75 23.89 5.14 -17.08
C TRP A 75 22.37 5.04 -16.91
N ARG A 76 21.65 6.18 -16.90
CA ARG A 76 20.19 6.22 -16.84
C ARG A 76 19.58 5.61 -18.10
N ARG A 77 20.10 5.99 -19.29
CA ARG A 77 19.64 5.43 -20.58
C ARG A 77 19.83 3.92 -20.64
N PHE A 78 20.99 3.43 -20.20
CA PHE A 78 21.26 2.00 -20.13
C PHE A 78 20.26 1.26 -19.22
N ILE A 79 19.95 1.82 -18.04
CA ILE A 79 18.98 1.23 -17.10
C ILE A 79 17.57 1.27 -17.69
N ALA A 80 17.17 2.40 -18.28
CA ALA A 80 15.87 2.56 -18.94
C ALA A 80 15.68 1.57 -20.10
N GLU A 81 16.72 1.34 -20.90
CA GLU A 81 16.69 0.38 -22.00
C GLU A 81 16.62 -1.07 -21.49
N LYS A 82 17.40 -1.40 -20.44
CA LYS A 82 17.48 -2.75 -19.90
C LYS A 82 16.20 -3.20 -19.19
N TYR A 83 15.52 -2.29 -18.49
CA TYR A 83 14.38 -2.60 -17.63
C TYR A 83 13.05 -2.02 -18.12
N GLY A 84 13.08 -1.21 -19.17
CA GLY A 84 11.92 -0.45 -19.63
C GLY A 84 11.62 0.74 -18.71
N LEU A 85 11.18 1.85 -19.31
CA LEU A 85 10.53 2.96 -18.58
C LEU A 85 9.02 2.69 -18.36
N GLN A 86 8.45 1.78 -19.16
CA GLN A 86 7.07 1.33 -19.02
C GLN A 86 7.02 0.32 -17.88
N SER A 87 6.51 0.76 -16.73
CA SER A 87 6.31 -0.13 -15.61
C SER A 87 5.03 -0.95 -15.85
N ASN A 88 5.14 -2.28 -15.85
CA ASN A 88 3.98 -3.20 -15.87
C ASN A 88 3.12 -3.12 -14.59
N TRP A 89 3.41 -2.16 -13.70
CA TRP A 89 2.78 -1.95 -12.40
C TRP A 89 1.77 -0.79 -12.42
N ILE A 90 1.69 -0.05 -13.52
CA ILE A 90 0.61 0.92 -13.77
C ILE A 90 -0.54 0.12 -14.38
N THR A 91 -1.66 0.03 -13.68
CA THR A 91 -2.88 -0.57 -14.24
C THR A 91 -3.29 0.23 -15.48
N GLU A 92 -3.40 -0.45 -16.62
CA GLU A 92 -3.96 0.16 -17.82
C GLU A 92 -5.37 0.69 -17.52
N GLU A 93 -5.65 1.93 -17.92
CA GLU A 93 -7.00 2.47 -17.86
C GLU A 93 -7.88 1.63 -18.80
N VAL A 94 -8.82 0.87 -18.21
CA VAL A 94 -9.82 0.11 -18.96
C VAL A 94 -10.74 1.09 -19.66
N ASN A 95 -10.40 1.47 -20.89
CA ASN A 95 -11.29 2.23 -21.75
C ASN A 95 -12.47 1.34 -22.13
N GLY A 96 -13.64 1.64 -21.54
CA GLY A 96 -14.89 0.93 -21.80
C GLY A 96 -15.18 0.86 -23.29
N THR A 97 -15.27 -0.36 -23.80
CA THR A 97 -15.71 -0.71 -25.14
C THR A 97 -17.06 -0.04 -25.45
N GLN A 98 -17.05 1.02 -26.26
CA GLN A 98 -18.26 1.52 -26.90
C GLN A 98 -18.61 0.54 -28.03
N GLU A 99 -19.45 -0.43 -27.66
CA GLU A 99 -20.10 -1.40 -28.52
C GLU A 99 -20.87 -0.66 -29.64
N LYS A 100 -20.32 -0.69 -30.87
CA LYS A 100 -21.08 -0.28 -32.05
C LYS A 100 -22.10 -1.38 -32.35
N VAL A 101 -23.32 -1.16 -31.86
CA VAL A 101 -24.51 -1.87 -32.33
C VAL A 101 -24.69 -1.54 -33.81
N ALA A 102 -24.63 -2.56 -34.65
CA ALA A 102 -25.09 -2.54 -36.03
C ALA A 102 -26.55 -3.02 -36.08
#